data_AF-A0A969HFB7-F1
#
_entry.id   AF-A0A969HFB7-F1
#
_cell.length_a   1.000
_cell.length_b   1.000
_cell.length_c   1.000
_cell.angle_alpha   90.00
_cell.angle_beta   90.00
_cell.angle_gamma   90.00
#
_symmetry.space_group_name_H-M   'P 1'
#
loop_
_entity.id
_entity.type
_entity.pdbx_description
1 polymer ?
#
loop_
_entity_poly.entity_id
_entity_poly.type
_entity_poly.pdbx_seq_one_letter_code
_entity_poly.pdbx_strand_id
1 'polypeptide(L)'
;MLPQATSESDADKLRRRNRELSILNTIAEALNREVDLDQSLRAALAHVAELFGLRTGWIFLWPDEGDTPYLAAAQELPPALAENGCQRMERGCACLDAYRHGGLDNRERVRVITCSRLEELTGGTDGLRYHASIPLYAYKKRLGVLNVASTETRWWELSADDLRLLHTVGDLLSIAIERTRLFARSTELGAIKERNRLAREIHDTLAQGLTALTLKLETADALLEQTVPTGRVRQIVQEALALTQANLEEARRSVLDLRAAPLEGRTL
;
A
#
# COMPACT_ATOMS: atom_id res chain seq x y z
N MET A 1 31.51 3.24 49.93
CA MET A 1 32.02 3.01 48.56
C MET A 1 30.87 3.25 47.61
N LEU A 2 30.92 4.35 46.85
CA LEU A 2 29.98 4.63 45.76
C LEU A 2 30.44 3.85 44.51
N PRO A 3 29.53 3.29 43.69
CA PRO A 3 29.92 2.63 42.45
C PRO A 3 30.38 3.67 41.43
N GLN A 4 31.58 3.50 40.87
CA GLN A 4 32.07 4.28 39.74
C GLN A 4 31.31 3.86 38.48
N ALA A 5 30.63 4.81 37.84
CA ALA A 5 30.11 4.64 36.49
C ALA A 5 31.29 4.47 35.51
N THR A 6 31.41 3.30 34.90
CA THR A 6 32.39 3.02 33.85
C THR A 6 32.03 3.82 32.59
N SER A 7 32.86 4.79 32.19
CA SER A 7 32.67 5.51 30.94
C SER A 7 32.96 4.60 29.74
N GLU A 8 31.99 4.46 28.85
CA GLU A 8 32.07 3.68 27.61
C GLU A 8 33.20 4.19 26.69
N SER A 9 34.05 3.30 26.18
CA SER A 9 35.20 3.65 25.32
C SER A 9 34.73 4.15 23.95
N ASP A 10 35.50 5.03 23.30
CA ASP A 10 35.19 5.54 21.96
C ASP A 10 35.08 4.42 20.91
N ALA A 11 35.83 3.34 21.09
CA ALA A 11 35.74 2.14 20.25
C ALA A 11 34.39 1.41 20.41
N ASP A 12 33.83 1.39 21.62
CA ASP A 12 32.55 0.74 21.91
C ASP A 12 31.38 1.58 21.37
N LYS A 13 31.45 2.91 21.54
CA LYS A 13 30.48 3.84 20.92
C LYS A 13 30.47 3.74 19.40
N LEU A 14 31.64 3.64 18.77
CA LEU A 14 31.75 3.49 17.32
C LEU A 14 31.18 2.16 16.84
N ARG A 15 31.48 1.06 17.55
CA ARG A 15 30.91 -0.27 17.25
C ARG A 15 29.38 -0.27 17.39
N ARG A 16 28.84 0.36 18.44
CA ARG A 16 27.41 0.52 18.65
C ARG A 16 26.77 1.29 17.49
N ARG A 17 27.31 2.45 17.12
CA ARG A 17 26.79 3.25 15.99
C ARG A 17 26.85 2.52 14.66
N ASN A 18 27.94 1.78 14.40
CA ASN A 18 28.03 0.97 13.17
C ASN A 18 26.98 -0.14 13.14
N ARG A 19 26.68 -0.77 14.28
CA ARG A 19 25.62 -1.77 14.39
C ARG A 19 24.24 -1.15 14.15
N GLU A 20 23.95 -0.01 14.76
CA GLU A 20 22.70 0.74 14.57
C GLU A 20 22.50 1.10 13.09
N LEU A 21 23.53 1.66 12.44
CA LEU A 21 23.50 1.99 11.02
C LEU A 21 23.32 0.76 10.13
N SER A 22 23.99 -0.35 10.43
CA SER A 22 23.83 -1.59 9.68
C SER A 22 22.39 -2.09 9.72
N ILE A 23 21.75 -2.09 10.90
CA ILE A 23 20.38 -2.56 11.04
C ILE A 23 19.39 -1.58 10.39
N LEU A 24 19.60 -0.27 10.53
CA LEU A 24 18.80 0.73 9.80
C LEU A 24 18.88 0.53 8.28
N ASN A 25 20.06 0.21 7.74
CA ASN A 25 20.22 -0.10 6.34
C ASN A 25 19.46 -1.38 5.94
N THR A 26 19.53 -2.43 6.77
CA THR A 26 18.75 -3.67 6.54
C THR A 26 17.24 -3.42 6.54
N ILE A 27 16.74 -2.59 7.47
CA ILE A 27 15.33 -2.17 7.47
C ILE A 27 14.98 -1.43 6.17
N ALA A 28 15.81 -0.48 5.75
CA ALA A 28 15.59 0.27 4.52
C ALA A 28 15.61 -0.65 3.28
N GLU A 29 16.52 -1.62 3.22
CA GLU A 29 16.59 -2.61 2.13
C GLU A 29 15.36 -3.51 2.09
N ALA A 30 14.91 -4.03 3.23
CA ALA A 30 13.69 -4.84 3.33
C ALA A 30 12.47 -4.06 2.82
N LEU A 31 12.34 -2.80 3.25
CA LEU A 31 11.28 -1.90 2.80
C LEU A 31 11.38 -1.52 1.32
N ASN A 32 12.54 -1.67 0.67
CA ASN A 32 12.76 -1.29 -0.72
C ASN A 32 12.64 -2.44 -1.72
N ARG A 33 12.81 -3.69 -1.28
CA ARG A 33 12.87 -4.86 -2.18
C ARG A 33 11.52 -5.40 -2.61
N GLU A 34 10.50 -5.25 -1.78
CA GLU A 34 9.22 -5.90 -1.99
C GLU A 34 8.15 -4.94 -2.52
N VAL A 35 7.37 -5.41 -3.50
CA VAL A 35 6.17 -4.73 -3.99
C VAL A 35 5.00 -4.97 -3.01
N ASP A 36 5.04 -6.07 -2.27
CA ASP A 36 4.05 -6.43 -1.25
C ASP A 36 4.33 -5.70 0.06
N LEU A 37 3.38 -4.86 0.47
CA LEU A 37 3.46 -4.07 1.68
C LEU A 37 3.40 -4.95 2.94
N ASP A 38 2.60 -6.02 2.97
CA ASP A 38 2.46 -6.88 4.15
C ASP A 38 3.79 -7.57 4.47
N GLN A 39 4.40 -8.17 3.45
CA GLN A 39 5.69 -8.85 3.59
C GLN A 39 6.80 -7.86 4.00
N SER A 40 6.82 -6.66 3.39
CA SER A 40 7.80 -5.62 3.68
C SER A 40 7.74 -5.17 5.14
N LEU A 41 6.52 -4.96 5.64
CA LEU A 41 6.29 -4.49 7.00
C LEU A 41 6.64 -5.56 8.04
N ARG A 42 6.36 -6.85 7.77
CA ARG A 42 6.75 -7.94 8.65
C ARG A 42 8.28 -8.07 8.74
N ALA A 43 8.97 -8.04 7.61
CA ALA A 43 10.43 -8.11 7.56
C ALA A 43 11.07 -6.92 8.28
N ALA A 44 10.59 -5.70 8.01
CA ALA A 44 11.06 -4.50 8.70
C ALA A 44 10.81 -4.56 10.22
N LEU A 45 9.62 -5.01 10.65
CA LEU A 45 9.27 -5.12 12.05
C LEU A 45 10.17 -6.11 12.81
N ALA A 46 10.56 -7.22 12.18
CA ALA A 46 11.51 -8.17 12.76
C ALA A 46 12.89 -7.51 13.02
N HIS A 47 13.41 -6.74 12.05
CA HIS A 47 14.67 -6.01 12.23
C HIS A 47 14.57 -4.86 13.24
N VAL A 48 13.41 -4.21 13.34
CA VAL A 48 13.14 -3.22 14.40
C VAL A 48 13.18 -3.89 15.77
N ALA A 49 12.54 -5.05 15.92
CA ALA A 49 12.59 -5.80 17.16
C ALA A 49 14.05 -6.16 17.53
N GLU A 50 14.84 -6.63 16.57
CA GLU A 50 16.27 -6.91 16.75
C GLU A 50 17.08 -5.69 17.17
N LEU A 51 16.86 -4.52 16.54
CA LEU A 51 17.57 -3.28 16.83
C LEU A 51 17.46 -2.87 18.30
N PHE A 52 16.26 -3.01 18.87
CA PHE A 52 15.95 -2.61 20.23
C PHE A 52 16.04 -3.76 21.24
N GLY A 53 16.47 -4.96 20.82
CA GLY A 53 16.53 -6.14 21.68
C GLY A 53 15.16 -6.59 22.18
N LEU A 54 14.13 -6.39 21.37
CA LEU A 54 12.74 -6.71 21.67
C LEU A 54 12.32 -8.01 21.00
N ARG A 55 11.27 -8.61 21.55
CA ARG A 55 10.56 -9.72 20.90
C ARG A 55 9.29 -9.25 20.22
N THR A 56 8.54 -8.35 20.85
CA THR A 56 7.17 -8.04 20.44
C THR A 56 7.05 -6.65 19.81
N GLY A 57 6.38 -6.59 18.67
CA GLY A 57 5.98 -5.34 18.03
C GLY A 57 4.78 -5.55 17.12
N TRP A 58 4.11 -4.46 16.75
CA TRP A 58 3.00 -4.50 15.80
C TRP A 58 2.75 -3.15 15.14
N ILE A 59 2.25 -3.17 13.91
CA ILE A 59 1.97 -1.99 13.10
C ILE A 59 0.47 -1.97 12.80
N PHE A 60 -0.18 -0.86 13.14
CA PHE A 60 -1.54 -0.56 12.68
C PHE A 60 -1.47 0.46 11.55
N LEU A 61 -2.24 0.24 10.48
CA LEU A 61 -2.39 1.21 9.40
C LEU A 61 -3.85 1.62 9.24
N TRP A 62 -4.05 2.86 8.79
CA TRP A 62 -5.34 3.33 8.30
C TRP A 62 -5.43 3.06 6.79
N PRO A 63 -6.55 2.52 6.30
CA PRO A 63 -6.77 2.41 4.86
C PRO A 63 -6.76 3.79 4.20
N ASP A 64 -6.56 3.83 2.88
CA ASP A 64 -6.70 5.11 2.13
C ASP A 64 -8.16 5.59 2.11
N GLU A 65 -9.11 4.67 2.19
CA GLU A 65 -10.54 4.93 2.30
C GLU A 65 -11.11 4.29 3.58
N GLY A 66 -11.72 5.10 4.45
CA GLY A 66 -12.26 4.68 5.74
C GLY A 66 -11.43 5.13 6.95
N ASP A 67 -11.97 4.97 8.16
CA ASP A 67 -11.33 5.39 9.42
C ASP A 67 -11.09 4.23 10.42
N THR A 68 -11.25 3.01 9.95
CA THR A 68 -11.02 1.81 10.76
C THR A 68 -9.59 1.32 10.54
N PRO A 69 -8.71 1.39 11.56
CA PRO A 69 -7.36 0.85 11.43
C PRO A 69 -7.39 -0.68 11.37
N TYR A 70 -6.40 -1.26 10.71
CA TYR A 70 -6.18 -2.71 10.68
C TYR A 70 -4.75 -3.06 11.12
N LEU A 71 -4.58 -4.27 11.66
CA LEU A 71 -3.27 -4.81 12.01
C LEU A 71 -2.52 -5.20 10.73
N ALA A 72 -1.55 -4.39 10.34
CA ALA A 72 -0.81 -4.56 9.09
C ALA A 72 0.41 -5.49 9.23
N ALA A 73 1.02 -5.53 10.41
CA ALA A 73 2.09 -6.47 10.71
C ALA A 73 2.16 -6.71 12.22
N ALA A 74 2.63 -7.89 12.61
CA ALA A 74 2.85 -8.24 14.00
C ALA A 74 4.05 -9.19 14.13
N GLN A 75 4.82 -9.01 15.21
CA GLN A 75 5.96 -9.82 15.58
C GLN A 75 5.74 -10.33 17.01
N GLU A 76 5.78 -11.66 17.17
CA GLU A 76 5.70 -12.38 18.46
C GLU A 76 4.72 -11.75 19.47
N LEU A 77 3.45 -11.66 19.06
CA LEU A 77 2.38 -11.24 19.96
C LEU A 77 2.24 -12.25 21.11
N PRO A 78 1.98 -11.78 22.35
CA PRO A 78 1.66 -12.68 23.45
C PRO A 78 0.35 -13.44 23.13
N PRO A 79 0.15 -14.65 23.68
CA PRO A 79 -1.01 -15.49 23.39
C PRO A 79 -2.35 -14.75 23.46
N ALA A 80 -2.54 -13.90 24.47
CA ALA A 80 -3.75 -13.10 24.65
C ALA A 80 -4.08 -12.17 23.47
N LEU A 81 -3.08 -11.75 22.69
CA LEU A 81 -3.25 -10.93 21.48
C LEU A 81 -3.21 -11.75 20.19
N ALA A 82 -2.56 -12.91 20.18
CA ALA A 82 -2.39 -13.76 18.99
C ALA A 82 -3.56 -14.73 18.74
N GLU A 83 -4.19 -15.21 19.81
CA GLU A 83 -5.28 -16.19 19.75
C GLU A 83 -6.47 -15.72 18.89
N ASN A 84 -7.21 -16.70 18.34
CA ASN A 84 -8.41 -16.47 17.52
C ASN A 84 -8.18 -15.50 16.35
N GLY A 85 -7.03 -15.61 15.68
CA GLY A 85 -6.71 -14.77 14.53
C GLY A 85 -6.52 -13.29 14.88
N CYS A 86 -5.96 -13.00 16.06
CA CYS A 86 -5.72 -11.65 16.56
C CYS A 86 -7.00 -10.81 16.78
N GLN A 87 -8.18 -11.41 16.98
CA GLN A 87 -9.45 -10.69 17.14
C GLN A 87 -9.42 -9.60 18.24
N ARG A 88 -8.63 -9.79 19.31
CA ARG A 88 -8.47 -8.77 20.36
C ARG A 88 -7.82 -7.48 19.84
N MET A 89 -6.97 -7.57 18.81
CA MET A 89 -6.31 -6.43 18.17
C MET A 89 -7.27 -5.59 17.32
N GLU A 90 -8.45 -6.12 16.97
CA GLU A 90 -9.49 -5.39 16.25
C GLU A 90 -10.29 -4.45 17.18
N ARG A 91 -10.22 -4.67 18.50
CA ARG A 91 -10.87 -3.80 19.49
C ARG A 91 -10.21 -2.43 19.53
N GLY A 92 -10.95 -1.40 19.97
CA GLY A 92 -10.38 -0.09 20.27
C GLY A 92 -9.22 -0.17 21.26
N CYS A 93 -8.30 0.79 21.17
CA CYS A 93 -7.15 0.88 22.06
C CYS A 93 -6.78 2.35 22.30
N ALA A 94 -6.41 2.65 23.55
CA ALA A 94 -6.01 4.00 23.95
C ALA A 94 -4.89 4.60 23.07
N CYS A 95 -3.99 3.79 22.51
CA CYS A 95 -2.95 4.29 21.61
C CYS A 95 -3.48 4.70 20.23
N LEU A 96 -4.45 3.96 19.69
CA LEU A 96 -5.10 4.28 18.42
C LEU A 96 -5.97 5.51 18.59
N ASP A 97 -6.66 5.64 19.72
CA ASP A 97 -7.42 6.83 20.06
C ASP A 97 -6.50 8.05 20.26
N ALA A 98 -5.39 7.90 20.99
CA ALA A 98 -4.40 8.96 21.13
C ALA A 98 -3.85 9.41 19.78
N TYR A 99 -3.55 8.48 18.86
CA TYR A 99 -3.12 8.81 17.51
C TYR A 99 -4.21 9.54 16.73
N ARG A 100 -5.45 9.04 16.73
CA ARG A 100 -6.59 9.63 16.01
C ARG A 100 -6.86 11.07 16.46
N HIS A 101 -6.67 11.38 17.73
CA HIS A 101 -6.91 12.72 18.29
C HIS A 101 -5.65 13.61 18.34
N GLY A 102 -4.55 13.22 17.68
CA GLY A 102 -3.32 14.02 17.62
C GLY A 102 -2.49 14.02 18.91
N GLY A 103 -2.85 13.18 19.89
CA GLY A 103 -2.11 13.02 21.14
C GLY A 103 -0.71 12.41 20.97
N LEU A 104 -0.36 11.94 19.78
CA LEU A 104 0.99 11.48 19.39
C LEU A 104 1.73 12.47 18.47
N ASP A 105 1.14 13.60 18.08
CA ASP A 105 1.73 14.51 17.06
C ASP A 105 3.04 15.18 17.52
N ASN A 106 3.29 15.23 18.83
CA ASN A 106 4.55 15.73 19.35
C ASN A 106 5.68 14.72 19.07
N ARG A 107 6.44 14.96 18.00
CA ARG A 107 7.60 14.18 17.53
C ARG A 107 8.75 14.07 18.55
N GLU A 108 8.67 14.74 19.70
CA GLU A 108 9.66 14.61 20.77
C GLU A 108 9.26 13.60 21.86
N ARG A 109 8.08 12.97 21.76
CA ARG A 109 7.57 12.08 22.80
C ARG A 109 6.95 10.82 22.19
N VAL A 110 7.79 9.80 21.93
CA VAL A 110 7.29 8.42 21.93
C VAL A 110 6.52 8.22 23.23
N ARG A 111 5.25 7.82 23.11
CA ARG A 111 4.41 7.58 24.28
C ARG A 111 4.47 6.12 24.66
N VAL A 112 4.99 5.85 25.85
CA VAL A 112 4.79 4.57 26.53
C VAL A 112 3.35 4.58 27.06
N ILE A 113 2.55 3.63 26.58
CA ILE A 113 1.12 3.54 26.87
C ILE A 113 0.84 2.20 27.53
N THR A 114 0.03 2.20 28.59
CA THR A 114 -0.58 0.99 29.13
C THR A 114 -1.54 0.42 28.10
N CYS A 115 -1.30 -0.81 27.66
CA CYS A 115 -2.10 -1.43 26.64
C CYS A 115 -3.49 -1.77 27.20
N SER A 116 -4.52 -1.02 26.82
CA SER A 116 -5.91 -1.28 27.27
C SER A 116 -6.42 -2.67 26.88
N ARG A 117 -5.80 -3.31 25.88
CA ARG A 117 -6.12 -4.69 25.48
C ARG A 117 -5.56 -5.76 26.44
N LEU A 118 -4.51 -5.41 27.19
CA LEU A 118 -3.80 -6.29 28.13
C LEU A 118 -4.04 -5.93 29.60
N GLU A 119 -4.52 -4.71 29.88
CA GLU A 119 -4.63 -4.14 31.23
C GLU A 119 -5.44 -5.02 32.19
N GLU A 120 -6.60 -5.51 31.75
CA GLU A 120 -7.52 -6.31 32.58
C GLU A 120 -7.18 -7.81 32.60
N LEU A 121 -6.11 -8.24 31.93
CA LEU A 121 -5.77 -9.66 31.79
C LEU A 121 -4.83 -10.15 32.89
N THR A 122 -5.20 -11.28 33.47
CA THR A 122 -4.44 -11.99 34.51
C THR A 122 -3.51 -13.07 33.97
N GLY A 123 -3.65 -13.44 32.68
CA GLY A 123 -2.83 -14.48 32.02
C GLY A 123 -2.72 -14.30 30.51
N GLY A 124 -1.79 -15.02 29.89
CA GLY A 124 -1.55 -14.97 28.44
C GLY A 124 -0.89 -13.70 27.92
N THR A 125 -0.42 -12.81 28.81
CA THR A 125 0.22 -11.54 28.44
C THR A 125 1.73 -11.65 28.30
N ASP A 126 2.33 -12.77 28.72
CA ASP A 126 3.78 -12.98 28.82
C ASP A 126 4.53 -11.86 29.56
N GLY A 127 3.84 -11.20 30.51
CA GLY A 127 4.38 -10.07 31.26
C GLY A 127 4.31 -8.73 30.55
N LEU A 128 3.82 -8.68 29.30
CA LEU A 128 3.62 -7.44 28.56
C LEU A 128 2.44 -6.65 29.13
N ARG A 129 2.68 -5.35 29.38
CA ARG A 129 1.64 -4.40 29.79
C ARG A 129 1.74 -3.05 29.09
N TYR A 130 2.92 -2.68 28.63
CA TYR A 130 3.19 -1.37 28.05
C TYR A 130 3.77 -1.52 26.65
N HIS A 131 3.52 -0.52 25.81
CA HIS A 131 4.21 -0.39 24.52
C HIS A 131 4.53 1.08 24.24
N ALA A 132 5.67 1.28 23.60
CA ALA A 132 6.04 2.55 23.00
C ALA A 132 5.32 2.68 21.65
N SER A 133 4.62 3.81 21.46
CA SER A 133 3.81 4.07 20.27
C SER A 133 4.47 5.18 19.43
N ILE A 134 4.85 4.83 18.21
CA ILE A 134 5.54 5.70 17.25
C ILE A 134 4.55 5.99 16.13
N PRO A 135 4.16 7.25 15.94
CA PRO A 135 3.20 7.59 14.91
C PRO A 135 3.86 7.62 13.53
N LEU A 136 3.17 7.09 12.53
CA LEU A 136 3.62 7.02 11.14
C LEU A 136 2.88 8.10 10.34
N TYR A 137 3.64 9.05 9.81
CA TYR A 137 3.13 10.13 8.97
C TYR A 137 3.96 10.26 7.70
N ALA A 138 3.28 10.37 6.56
CA ALA A 138 3.91 10.88 5.35
C ALA A 138 3.41 12.32 5.13
N TYR A 139 4.32 13.29 5.21
CA TYR A 139 3.99 14.71 5.19
C TYR A 139 2.96 15.07 6.29
N LYS A 140 1.72 15.35 5.92
CA LYS A 140 0.60 15.64 6.83
C LYS A 140 -0.44 14.51 6.89
N LYS A 141 -0.21 13.41 6.15
CA LYS A 141 -1.13 12.27 6.08
C LYS A 141 -0.83 11.30 7.22
N ARG A 142 -1.87 10.94 7.96
CA ARG A 142 -1.84 9.88 8.97
C ARG A 142 -1.83 8.53 8.27
N LEU A 143 -0.80 7.74 8.50
CA LEU A 143 -0.67 6.41 7.91
C LEU A 143 -0.96 5.32 8.93
N GLY A 144 -0.49 5.46 10.16
CA GLY A 144 -0.53 4.39 11.14
C GLY A 144 0.27 4.62 12.41
N VAL A 145 0.43 3.55 13.18
CA VAL A 145 1.20 3.54 14.43
C VAL A 145 2.04 2.26 14.47
N LEU A 146 3.35 2.43 14.63
CA LEU A 146 4.25 1.36 15.05
C LEU A 146 4.23 1.26 16.58
N ASN A 147 4.04 0.06 17.10
CA ASN A 147 4.13 -0.22 18.51
C ASN A 147 5.24 -1.23 18.76
N VAL A 148 6.04 -0.97 19.77
CA VAL A 148 7.11 -1.86 20.22
C VAL A 148 6.97 -2.06 21.73
N ALA A 149 7.05 -3.32 22.16
CA ALA A 149 6.70 -3.70 23.51
C ALA A 149 7.82 -4.53 24.16
N SER A 150 8.06 -4.28 25.45
CA SER A 150 9.00 -5.04 26.26
C SER A 150 8.37 -5.40 27.60
N THR A 151 8.82 -6.52 28.15
CA THR A 151 8.51 -6.96 29.52
C THR A 151 9.47 -6.33 30.53
N GLU A 152 10.60 -5.78 30.06
CA GLU A 152 11.59 -5.20 30.94
C GLU A 152 11.11 -3.88 31.52
N THR A 153 11.27 -3.73 32.83
CA THR A 153 10.87 -2.50 33.51
C THR A 153 11.63 -1.31 32.93
N ARG A 154 12.89 -1.41 32.52
CA ARG A 154 13.64 -0.26 31.95
C ARG A 154 13.06 0.30 30.65
N TRP A 155 12.09 -0.36 30.02
CA TRP A 155 11.42 0.10 28.80
C TRP A 155 10.63 1.41 28.98
N TRP A 156 10.31 1.84 30.21
CA TRP A 156 9.73 3.16 30.48
C TRP A 156 10.76 4.31 30.43
N GLU A 157 12.06 4.01 30.40
CA GLU A 157 13.18 4.96 30.35
C GLU A 157 13.94 4.90 29.02
N LEU A 158 13.24 4.90 27.88
CA LEU A 158 13.90 4.98 26.57
C LEU A 158 14.85 6.18 26.52
N SER A 159 16.11 5.93 26.14
CA SER A 159 17.11 6.98 26.04
C SER A 159 16.77 7.95 24.90
N ALA A 160 17.30 9.17 24.94
CA ALA A 160 17.12 10.11 23.83
C ALA A 160 17.66 9.58 22.50
N ASP A 161 18.66 8.69 22.52
CA ASP A 161 19.16 7.99 21.33
C ASP A 161 18.14 6.98 20.80
N ASP A 162 17.56 6.15 21.68
CA ASP A 162 16.57 5.14 21.28
C ASP A 162 15.31 5.79 20.70
N LEU A 163 14.87 6.90 21.31
CA LEU A 163 13.77 7.71 20.80
C LEU A 163 14.07 8.24 19.40
N ARG A 164 15.27 8.79 19.17
CA ARG A 164 15.70 9.26 17.83
C ARG A 164 15.74 8.13 16.81
N LEU A 165 16.23 6.96 17.18
CA LEU A 165 16.26 5.78 16.31
C LEU A 165 14.84 5.31 15.97
N LEU A 166 13.95 5.23 16.96
CA LEU A 166 12.54 4.87 16.77
C LEU A 166 11.81 5.84 15.83
N HIS A 167 12.07 7.14 15.94
CA HIS A 167 11.56 8.13 15.00
C HIS A 167 12.11 7.94 13.59
N THR A 168 13.41 7.66 13.46
CA THR A 168 14.05 7.39 12.16
C THR A 168 13.43 6.17 11.48
N VAL A 169 13.22 5.09 12.24
CA VAL A 169 12.50 3.89 11.78
C VAL A 169 11.07 4.22 11.36
N GLY A 170 10.36 5.03 12.17
CA GLY A 170 9.01 5.49 11.85
C GLY A 170 8.94 6.27 10.53
N ASP A 171 9.93 7.13 10.27
CA ASP A 171 10.03 7.88 9.01
C ASP A 171 10.31 6.94 7.81
N LEU A 172 11.22 5.97 7.96
CA LEU A 172 11.49 4.95 6.92
C LEU A 172 10.23 4.15 6.57
N LEU A 173 9.51 3.66 7.59
CA LEU A 173 8.25 2.95 7.41
C LEU A 173 7.22 3.85 6.72
N SER A 174 7.07 5.10 7.16
CA SER A 174 6.10 6.04 6.60
C SER A 174 6.32 6.30 5.12
N ILE A 175 7.58 6.49 4.72
CA ILE A 175 7.96 6.69 3.31
C ILE A 175 7.65 5.44 2.49
N ALA A 176 8.00 4.25 2.99
CA ALA A 176 7.77 2.99 2.28
C ALA A 176 6.27 2.69 2.10
N ILE A 177 5.46 2.93 3.13
CA ILE A 177 4.00 2.76 3.09
C ILE A 177 3.38 3.70 2.04
N GLU A 178 3.70 4.99 2.08
CA GLU A 178 3.12 5.95 1.13
C GLU A 178 3.62 5.70 -0.29
N ARG A 179 4.90 5.32 -0.47
CA ARG A 179 5.43 4.93 -1.79
C ARG A 179 4.64 3.78 -2.39
N THR A 180 4.37 2.74 -1.61
CA THR A 180 3.63 1.56 -2.08
C THR A 180 2.19 1.91 -2.45
N ARG A 181 1.52 2.75 -1.65
CA ARG A 181 0.19 3.27 -1.96
C ARG A 181 0.15 4.18 -3.19
N LEU A 182 1.16 5.03 -3.37
CA LEU A 182 1.29 5.86 -4.57
C LEU A 182 1.52 5.01 -5.82
N PHE A 183 2.34 3.97 -5.72
CA PHE A 183 2.58 3.04 -6.83
C PHE A 183 1.30 2.30 -7.23
N ALA A 184 0.52 1.79 -6.26
CA ALA A 184 -0.76 1.15 -6.51
C ALA A 184 -1.75 2.10 -7.22
N ARG A 185 -1.92 3.33 -6.70
CA ARG A 185 -2.76 4.37 -7.32
C ARG A 185 -2.30 4.75 -8.73
N SER A 186 -0.99 4.90 -8.93
CA SER A 186 -0.44 5.22 -10.25
C SER A 186 -0.72 4.12 -11.26
N THR A 187 -0.61 2.87 -10.84
CA THR A 187 -0.90 1.70 -11.69
C THR A 187 -2.36 1.65 -12.09
N GLU A 188 -3.28 1.86 -11.13
CA GLU A 188 -4.72 1.93 -11.39
C GLU A 188 -5.09 3.07 -12.33
N LEU A 189 -4.57 4.28 -12.08
CA LEU A 189 -4.78 5.44 -12.95
C LEU A 189 -4.22 5.21 -14.35
N GLY A 190 -3.07 4.54 -14.47
CA GLY A 190 -2.49 4.13 -15.75
C GLY A 190 -3.43 3.21 -16.52
N ALA A 191 -3.95 2.17 -15.87
CA ALA A 191 -4.90 1.24 -16.47
C ALA A 191 -6.20 1.93 -16.93
N ILE A 192 -6.74 2.87 -16.13
CA ILE A 192 -7.93 3.66 -16.50
C ILE A 192 -7.63 4.57 -17.70
N LYS A 193 -6.49 5.26 -17.71
CA LYS A 193 -6.09 6.13 -18.82
C LYS A 193 -5.97 5.36 -20.11
N GLU A 194 -5.36 4.17 -20.06
CA GLU A 194 -5.19 3.33 -21.24
C GLU A 194 -6.53 2.81 -21.75
N ARG A 195 -7.42 2.35 -20.86
CA ARG A 195 -8.79 1.97 -21.22
C ARG A 195 -9.54 3.11 -21.92
N ASN A 196 -9.43 4.34 -21.43
CA ASN A 196 -10.06 5.52 -22.04
C ASN A 196 -9.43 5.92 -23.38
N ARG A 197 -8.11 5.73 -23.55
CA ARG A 197 -7.42 5.95 -24.82
C ARG A 197 -7.95 4.98 -25.88
N LEU A 198 -7.98 3.69 -25.55
CA LEU A 198 -8.51 2.64 -26.43
C LEU A 198 -9.99 2.84 -26.76
N ALA A 199 -10.82 3.21 -25.79
CA ALA A 199 -12.24 3.51 -26.04
C ALA A 199 -12.43 4.63 -27.07
N ARG A 200 -11.60 5.69 -27.03
CA ARG A 200 -11.62 6.76 -28.04
C ARG A 200 -11.17 6.28 -29.41
N GLU A 201 -10.10 5.49 -29.47
CA GLU A 201 -9.59 4.93 -30.73
C GLU A 201 -10.63 4.02 -31.42
N ILE A 202 -11.33 3.18 -30.64
CA ILE A 202 -12.46 2.38 -31.13
C ILE A 202 -13.60 3.28 -31.61
N HIS A 203 -13.98 4.28 -30.82
CA HIS A 203 -15.05 5.21 -31.18
C HIS A 203 -14.75 5.95 -32.49
N ASP A 204 -13.51 6.44 -32.67
CA ASP A 204 -13.11 7.15 -33.89
C ASP A 204 -13.12 6.23 -35.12
N THR A 205 -12.63 4.99 -34.96
CA THR A 205 -12.67 3.98 -36.04
C THR A 205 -14.11 3.65 -36.44
N LEU A 206 -14.99 3.44 -35.46
CA LEU A 206 -16.40 3.18 -35.69
C LEU A 206 -17.10 4.38 -36.34
N ALA A 207 -16.84 5.60 -35.86
CA ALA A 207 -17.41 6.81 -36.43
C ALA A 207 -17.00 6.99 -37.90
N GLN A 208 -15.72 6.84 -38.22
CA GLN A 208 -15.23 6.89 -39.60
C GLN A 208 -15.87 5.80 -40.47
N GLY A 209 -15.94 4.57 -39.97
CA GLY A 209 -16.56 3.45 -40.65
C GLY A 209 -18.05 3.68 -40.95
N LEU A 210 -18.79 4.22 -39.98
CA LEU A 210 -20.21 4.55 -40.11
C LEU A 210 -20.42 5.71 -41.09
N THR A 211 -19.58 6.76 -41.06
CA THR A 211 -19.66 7.85 -42.04
C THR A 211 -19.44 7.34 -43.46
N ALA A 212 -18.43 6.50 -43.68
CA ALA A 212 -18.16 5.92 -45.00
C ALA A 212 -19.29 4.97 -45.46
N LEU A 213 -19.91 4.23 -44.53
CA LEU A 213 -21.10 3.42 -44.81
C LEU A 213 -22.27 4.29 -45.25
N THR A 214 -22.58 5.36 -44.52
CA THR A 214 -23.65 6.31 -44.86
C THR A 214 -23.45 6.87 -46.27
N LEU A 215 -22.26 7.36 -46.59
CA LEU A 215 -21.94 7.91 -47.92
C LEU A 215 -22.13 6.87 -49.04
N LYS A 216 -21.73 5.60 -48.82
CA LYS A 216 -21.96 4.54 -49.79
C LYS A 216 -23.45 4.24 -49.98
N LEU A 217 -24.23 4.22 -48.91
CA LEU A 217 -25.66 3.99 -48.99
C LEU A 217 -26.40 5.14 -49.68
N GLU A 218 -26.06 6.40 -49.37
CA GLU A 218 -26.58 7.59 -50.06
C GLU A 218 -26.24 7.55 -51.57
N THR A 219 -25.03 7.14 -51.91
CA THR A 219 -24.63 6.98 -53.32
C THR A 219 -25.45 5.88 -54.02
N ALA A 220 -25.68 4.74 -53.35
CA ALA A 220 -26.48 3.67 -53.91
C ALA A 220 -27.94 4.10 -54.15
N ASP A 221 -28.51 4.89 -53.23
CA ASP A 221 -29.86 5.45 -53.33
C ASP A 221 -29.98 6.42 -54.51
N ALA A 222 -29.04 7.37 -54.63
CA ALA A 222 -29.01 8.32 -55.75
C ALA A 222 -28.90 7.64 -57.13
N LEU A 223 -28.16 6.52 -57.24
CA LEU A 223 -28.06 5.76 -58.48
C LEU A 223 -29.35 5.02 -58.85
N LEU A 224 -30.15 4.62 -57.85
CA LEU A 224 -31.47 4.01 -58.10
C LEU A 224 -32.45 5.03 -58.69
N GLU A 225 -32.42 6.28 -58.21
CA GLU A 225 -33.25 7.37 -58.74
C GLU A 225 -32.90 7.71 -60.21
N GLN A 226 -31.63 7.56 -60.59
CA GLN A 226 -31.12 7.88 -61.93
C GLN A 226 -31.28 6.76 -62.97
N THR A 227 -32.02 5.69 -62.67
CA THR A 227 -32.23 4.54 -63.59
C THR A 227 -30.93 3.86 -64.06
N VAL A 228 -29.86 3.97 -63.28
CA VAL A 228 -28.53 3.40 -63.56
C VAL A 228 -28.58 1.87 -63.52
N PRO A 229 -27.77 1.12 -64.31
CA PRO A 229 -27.81 -0.34 -64.29
C PRO A 229 -27.66 -0.93 -62.89
N THR A 230 -28.54 -1.89 -62.56
CA THR A 230 -28.66 -2.52 -61.23
C THR A 230 -27.35 -3.16 -60.76
N GLY A 231 -26.46 -3.54 -61.68
CA GLY A 231 -25.13 -4.07 -61.38
C GLY A 231 -24.25 -3.08 -60.61
N ARG A 232 -24.33 -1.78 -60.91
CA ARG A 232 -23.51 -0.75 -60.25
C ARG A 232 -24.02 -0.44 -58.84
N VAL A 233 -25.34 -0.40 -58.64
CA VAL A 233 -25.96 -0.30 -57.31
C VAL A 233 -25.56 -1.50 -56.44
N ARG A 234 -25.64 -2.72 -56.99
CA ARG A 234 -25.25 -3.94 -56.29
C ARG A 234 -23.79 -3.92 -55.85
N GLN A 235 -22.88 -3.39 -56.68
CA GLN A 235 -21.47 -3.25 -56.32
C GLN A 235 -21.28 -2.33 -55.10
N ILE A 236 -21.92 -1.16 -55.09
CA ILE A 236 -21.79 -0.21 -53.96
C ILE A 236 -22.33 -0.81 -52.66
N VAL A 237 -23.45 -1.54 -52.71
CA VAL A 237 -23.99 -2.25 -51.56
C VAL A 237 -23.04 -3.35 -51.06
N GLN A 238 -22.39 -4.09 -51.96
CA GLN A 238 -21.39 -5.09 -51.59
C GLN A 238 -20.16 -4.46 -50.92
N GLU A 239 -19.68 -3.33 -51.44
CA GLU A 239 -18.58 -2.57 -50.82
C GLU A 239 -18.96 -2.02 -49.44
N ALA A 240 -20.19 -1.54 -49.27
CA ALA A 240 -20.73 -1.11 -47.99
C ALA A 240 -20.76 -2.25 -46.97
N LEU A 241 -21.28 -3.42 -47.37
CA LEU A 241 -21.31 -4.63 -46.52
C LEU A 241 -19.90 -5.08 -46.11
N ALA A 242 -18.95 -5.10 -47.05
CA ALA A 242 -17.56 -5.45 -46.77
C ALA A 242 -16.93 -4.48 -45.76
N LEU A 243 -17.18 -3.17 -45.91
CA LEU A 243 -16.71 -2.14 -44.98
C LEU A 243 -17.33 -2.31 -43.58
N THR A 244 -18.63 -2.60 -43.48
CA THR A 244 -19.30 -2.88 -42.20
C THR A 244 -18.69 -4.09 -41.50
N GLN A 245 -18.46 -5.18 -42.24
CA GLN A 245 -17.86 -6.40 -41.69
C GLN A 245 -16.44 -6.14 -41.18
N ALA A 246 -15.62 -5.42 -41.95
CA ALA A 246 -14.26 -5.06 -41.54
C ALA A 246 -14.24 -4.22 -40.26
N ASN A 247 -15.08 -3.18 -40.17
CA ASN A 247 -15.16 -2.32 -38.98
C ASN A 247 -15.68 -3.07 -37.74
N LEU A 248 -16.62 -4.01 -37.93
CA LEU A 248 -17.13 -4.82 -36.82
C LEU A 248 -16.06 -5.79 -36.29
N GLU A 249 -15.26 -6.37 -37.18
CA GLU A 249 -14.18 -7.27 -36.80
C GLU A 249 -13.06 -6.52 -36.07
N GLU A 250 -12.72 -5.32 -36.53
CA GLU A 250 -11.76 -4.44 -35.85
C GLU A 250 -12.24 -4.07 -34.44
N ALA A 251 -13.49 -3.63 -34.31
CA ALA A 251 -14.06 -3.29 -33.00
C ALA A 251 -14.10 -4.50 -32.04
N ARG A 252 -14.39 -5.70 -32.54
CA ARG A 252 -14.35 -6.93 -31.74
C ARG A 252 -12.94 -7.24 -31.25
N ARG A 253 -11.94 -7.12 -32.13
CA ARG A 253 -10.53 -7.35 -31.77
C ARG A 253 -10.10 -6.38 -30.67
N SER A 254 -10.35 -5.09 -30.82
CA SER A 254 -9.99 -4.07 -29.83
C SER A 254 -10.69 -4.26 -28.48
N VAL A 255 -11.94 -4.77 -28.47
CA VAL A 255 -12.67 -5.12 -27.24
C VAL A 255 -12.11 -6.38 -26.57
N LEU A 256 -11.64 -7.36 -27.33
CA LEU A 256 -10.98 -8.54 -26.78
C LEU A 256 -9.66 -8.16 -26.09
N ASP A 257 -8.86 -7.30 -26.72
CA ASP A 257 -7.61 -6.80 -26.15
C ASP A 257 -7.87 -6.02 -24.84
N LEU A 258 -8.95 -5.24 -24.79
CA LEU A 258 -9.41 -4.56 -23.57
C LEU A 258 -9.78 -5.51 -22.41
N ARG A 259 -10.27 -6.71 -22.72
CA ARG A 259 -10.65 -7.72 -21.71
C ARG A 259 -9.46 -8.55 -21.25
N ALA A 260 -8.46 -8.77 -22.10
CA ALA A 260 -7.26 -9.55 -21.77
C ALA A 260 -6.27 -8.77 -20.88
N ALA A 261 -6.28 -7.44 -20.92
CA ALA A 261 -5.34 -6.56 -20.23
C ALA A 261 -5.24 -6.64 -18.67
N PRO A 262 -6.16 -7.21 -17.86
CA PRO A 262 -5.98 -7.23 -16.40
C PRO A 262 -5.39 -8.50 -15.76
N LEU A 263 -4.99 -9.54 -16.51
CA LEU A 263 -4.60 -10.83 -15.89
C LEU A 263 -3.09 -11.13 -15.81
N GLU A 264 -2.22 -10.30 -16.38
CA GLU A 264 -0.76 -10.59 -16.40
C GLU A 264 0.01 -10.19 -15.12
N GLY A 265 -0.68 -9.68 -14.09
CA GLY A 265 -0.05 -9.15 -12.87
C GLY A 265 -0.22 -9.99 -11.58
N ARG A 266 -0.85 -11.17 -11.64
CA ARG A 266 -1.05 -12.03 -10.47
C ARG A 266 -0.39 -13.39 -10.69
N THR A 267 0.87 -13.52 -10.30
CA THR A 267 1.40 -14.83 -9.92
C THR A 267 0.63 -15.33 -8.70
N LEU A 268 0.05 -16.52 -8.85
CA LEU A 268 -0.61 -17.31 -7.81
C LEU A 268 0.32 -17.63 -6.65
#